data_AF-A0AAV8YYL7-F1
#
_entry.id   AF-A0AAV8YYL7-F1
#
_cell.length_a   1.000
_cell.length_b   1.000
_cell.length_c   1.000
_cell.angle_alpha   90.00
_cell.angle_beta   90.00
_cell.angle_gamma   90.00
#
_symmetry.space_group_name_H-M   'P 1'
#
loop_
_entity.id
_entity.type
_entity.pdbx_description
1 polymer ?
#
loop_
_entity_poly.entity_id
_entity_poly.type
_entity_poly.pdbx_seq_one_letter_code
_entity_poly.pdbx_strand_id
1 'polypeptide(L)'
;MAVPRLFVRVSNLVKNTSVPVFSHYSNKVNISLFHTSNCAFAERLFTEKHEWVEVRENIGIVGISQYAQEALGDVVYAQLPDVDTVVKQKDECGALESVKAASEIYSPVSGKVVEKNVEVEDAPSLINSSCYDKGWLFKVELSNNSEVKKLMTEDQYREFLKTQETH
;
A
#
# COMPACT_ATOMS: atom_id res chain seq x y z
N MET A 1 17.16 -27.84 56.93
CA MET A 1 16.74 -26.74 57.84
C MET A 1 17.93 -26.36 58.72
N ALA A 2 18.55 -25.20 58.49
CA ALA A 2 19.38 -24.43 59.43
C ALA A 2 19.92 -23.19 58.70
N VAL A 3 19.58 -22.00 59.22
CA VAL A 3 20.10 -20.66 58.85
C VAL A 3 21.33 -20.39 59.74
N PRO A 4 22.31 -19.49 59.40
CA PRO A 4 22.08 -18.05 59.54
C PRO A 4 22.92 -17.08 58.68
N ARG A 5 22.44 -15.83 58.63
CA ARG A 5 23.15 -14.60 58.20
C ARG A 5 24.10 -14.09 59.30
N LEU A 6 25.25 -13.54 58.92
CA LEU A 6 26.04 -12.55 59.68
C LEU A 6 26.05 -11.23 58.87
N PHE A 7 25.66 -10.05 59.39
CA PHE A 7 26.41 -9.11 60.28
C PHE A 7 27.72 -8.64 59.60
N VAL A 8 28.13 -7.36 59.49
CA VAL A 8 28.14 -6.15 60.34
C VAL A 8 28.50 -4.98 59.37
N ARG A 9 27.86 -3.79 59.33
CA ARG A 9 28.16 -2.51 60.06
C ARG A 9 29.64 -2.05 59.87
N VAL A 10 30.09 -0.79 59.78
CA VAL A 10 29.61 0.54 60.16
C VAL A 10 30.52 1.60 59.48
N SER A 11 29.97 2.80 59.24
CA SER A 11 30.50 4.16 59.50
C SER A 11 31.74 4.79 58.82
N ASN A 12 31.40 5.92 58.17
CA ASN A 12 31.89 7.31 58.38
C ASN A 12 33.33 7.71 58.02
N LEU A 13 33.48 8.83 57.28
CA LEU A 13 33.72 10.19 57.82
C LEU A 13 34.42 11.11 56.77
N VAL A 14 33.70 12.17 56.35
CA VAL A 14 34.08 13.59 56.10
C VAL A 14 35.38 13.96 55.34
N LYS A 15 35.23 14.89 54.36
CA LYS A 15 35.90 16.23 54.21
C LYS A 15 35.69 16.75 52.77
N ASN A 16 34.79 17.71 52.54
CA ASN A 16 35.06 19.15 52.36
C ASN A 16 36.24 19.49 51.42
N THR A 17 35.96 20.12 50.27
CA THR A 17 36.65 21.33 49.76
C THR A 17 36.07 21.83 48.41
N SER A 18 35.79 23.13 48.37
CA SER A 18 35.95 24.10 47.26
C SER A 18 35.25 23.90 45.90
N VAL A 19 34.35 24.82 45.57
CA VAL A 19 33.93 25.20 44.20
C VAL A 19 34.96 26.14 43.53
N PRO A 20 35.16 26.03 42.20
CA PRO A 20 34.75 27.14 41.29
C PRO A 20 34.15 26.62 39.94
N VAL A 21 33.01 27.17 39.48
CA VAL A 21 32.86 28.26 38.47
C VAL A 21 33.19 27.84 37.02
N PHE A 22 32.12 27.76 36.22
CA PHE A 22 31.96 27.97 34.77
C PHE A 22 32.58 27.00 33.75
N SER A 23 31.70 26.28 33.05
CA SER A 23 31.70 26.33 31.58
C SER A 23 30.29 25.99 31.08
N HIS A 24 29.71 26.89 30.29
CA HIS A 24 28.48 26.62 29.54
C HIS A 24 28.78 25.52 28.53
N TYR A 25 28.35 24.29 28.83
CA TYR A 25 28.40 23.22 27.85
C TYR A 25 27.27 23.41 26.83
N SER A 26 27.60 24.09 25.73
CA SER A 26 26.78 24.12 24.53
C SER A 26 26.74 22.70 23.95
N ASN A 27 25.69 21.95 24.26
CA ASN A 27 25.35 20.77 23.50
C ASN A 27 24.81 21.21 22.13
N LYS A 28 25.72 21.33 21.17
CA LYS A 28 25.37 21.30 19.75
C LYS A 28 24.82 19.91 19.45
N VAL A 29 23.51 19.73 19.55
CA VAL A 29 22.83 18.58 18.97
C VAL A 29 22.91 18.74 17.46
N ASN A 30 23.91 18.11 16.84
CA ASN A 30 23.89 17.85 15.41
C ASN A 30 22.77 16.83 15.15
N ILE A 31 21.57 17.31 14.83
CA ILE A 31 20.56 16.48 14.15
C ILE A 31 21.07 16.31 12.71
N SER A 32 22.03 15.42 12.53
CA SER A 32 22.34 14.85 11.24
C SER A 32 21.46 13.63 11.04
N LEU A 33 20.76 13.62 9.90
CA LEU A 33 20.06 12.48 9.31
C LEU A 33 18.73 12.14 9.99
N PHE A 34 17.70 12.91 9.63
CA PHE A 34 16.43 12.28 9.32
C PHE A 34 16.68 11.31 8.16
N HIS A 35 17.08 10.08 8.47
CA HIS A 35 16.70 9.00 7.60
C HIS A 35 15.22 8.83 7.90
N THR A 36 14.37 9.50 7.11
CA THR A 36 12.99 9.07 6.99
C THR A 36 13.07 7.64 6.50
N SER A 37 13.05 6.70 7.45
CA SER A 37 12.80 5.30 7.15
C SER A 37 11.48 5.32 6.42
N ASN A 38 11.57 5.26 5.09
CA ASN A 38 10.45 5.15 4.18
C ASN A 38 9.87 3.76 4.45
N CYS A 39 9.10 3.67 5.52
CA CYS A 39 8.28 2.53 5.84
C CYS A 39 7.20 2.56 4.76
N ALA A 40 7.49 1.90 3.64
CA ALA A 40 6.78 2.06 2.39
C ALA A 40 5.30 1.70 2.56
N PHE A 41 4.48 2.72 2.77
CA PHE A 41 3.07 2.61 2.43
C PHE A 41 3.03 2.47 0.92
N ALA A 42 2.51 1.35 0.42
CA ALA A 42 2.35 1.16 -1.02
C ALA A 42 1.35 2.22 -1.51
N GLU A 43 1.81 3.16 -2.33
CA GLU A 43 0.95 4.16 -2.93
C GLU A 43 0.08 3.50 -4.01
N ARG A 44 -1.21 3.80 -4.00
CA ARG A 44 -2.15 3.35 -5.04
C ARG A 44 -2.06 4.29 -6.25
N LEU A 45 -1.88 3.69 -7.41
CA LEU A 45 -1.79 4.40 -8.68
C LEU A 45 -2.91 3.96 -9.62
N PHE A 46 -3.26 4.82 -10.56
CA PHE A 46 -4.45 4.67 -11.40
C PHE A 46 -4.14 4.77 -12.88
N THR A 47 -4.96 4.09 -13.68
CA THR A 47 -4.96 4.19 -15.15
C THR A 47 -6.04 5.16 -15.62
N GLU A 48 -5.97 5.55 -16.89
CA GLU A 48 -7.05 6.29 -17.58
C GLU A 48 -8.32 5.44 -17.78
N LYS A 49 -8.20 4.12 -17.60
CA LYS A 49 -9.29 3.13 -17.72
C LYS A 49 -9.91 2.78 -16.37
N HIS A 50 -9.55 3.54 -15.32
CA HIS A 50 -10.13 3.45 -13.98
C HIS A 50 -9.78 2.18 -13.19
N GLU A 51 -8.74 1.44 -13.62
CA GLU A 51 -8.08 0.45 -12.77
C GLU A 51 -7.09 1.11 -11.82
N TRP A 52 -6.82 0.45 -10.70
CA TRP A 52 -5.78 0.82 -9.76
C TRP A 52 -4.77 -0.30 -9.55
N VAL A 53 -3.55 0.06 -9.14
CA VAL A 53 -2.51 -0.87 -8.68
C VAL A 53 -1.85 -0.35 -7.41
N GLU A 54 -1.68 -1.24 -6.42
CA GLU A 54 -0.82 -1.02 -5.25
C GLU A 54 0.40 -1.94 -5.35
N VAL A 55 1.60 -1.37 -5.38
CA VAL A 55 2.84 -2.15 -5.50
C VAL A 55 3.46 -2.37 -4.13
N ARG A 56 3.53 -3.63 -3.71
CA ARG A 56 4.23 -4.09 -2.50
C ARG A 56 5.42 -4.93 -2.95
N GLU A 57 6.62 -4.39 -2.75
CA GLU A 57 7.86 -4.97 -3.26
C GLU A 57 7.82 -5.14 -4.79
N ASN A 58 7.61 -6.35 -5.30
CA ASN A 58 7.47 -6.65 -6.74
C ASN A 58 6.06 -7.15 -7.12
N ILE A 59 5.11 -7.14 -6.19
CA ILE A 59 3.74 -7.60 -6.41
C ILE A 59 2.81 -6.40 -6.53
N GLY A 60 2.17 -6.26 -7.70
CA GLY A 60 1.10 -5.32 -7.94
C GLY A 60 -0.24 -5.96 -7.63
N ILE A 61 -0.98 -5.40 -6.67
CA ILE A 61 -2.37 -5.77 -6.40
C ILE A 61 -3.24 -4.87 -7.27
N VAL A 62 -4.10 -5.46 -8.10
CA VAL A 62 -4.90 -4.73 -9.10
C VAL A 62 -6.38 -4.78 -8.75
N GLY A 63 -7.10 -3.69 -8.97
CA GLY A 63 -8.56 -3.65 -8.91
C GLY A 63 -9.16 -2.51 -9.73
N ILE A 64 -10.46 -2.25 -9.61
CA ILE A 64 -11.12 -1.10 -10.24
C ILE A 64 -11.49 -0.03 -9.21
N SER A 65 -11.53 1.23 -9.64
CA SER A 65 -11.82 2.36 -8.77
C SER A 65 -13.30 2.45 -8.37
N GLN A 66 -13.57 3.27 -7.36
CA GLN A 66 -14.93 3.62 -6.94
C GLN A 66 -15.77 4.16 -8.10
N TYR A 67 -15.17 5.03 -8.94
CA TYR A 67 -15.83 5.60 -10.11
C TYR A 67 -16.24 4.52 -11.12
N ALA A 68 -15.35 3.55 -11.38
CA ALA A 68 -15.61 2.47 -12.32
C ALA A 68 -16.75 1.57 -11.85
N GLN A 69 -16.76 1.16 -10.58
CA GLN A 69 -17.82 0.28 -10.08
C GLN A 69 -19.18 1.01 -10.02
N GLU A 70 -19.19 2.31 -9.71
CA GLU A 70 -20.41 3.13 -9.77
C GLU A 70 -20.97 3.23 -11.20
N ALA A 71 -20.09 3.42 -12.18
CA ALA A 71 -20.46 3.48 -13.60
C ALA A 71 -21.01 2.14 -14.11
N LEU A 72 -20.44 1.02 -13.66
CA LEU A 72 -20.96 -0.32 -13.96
C LEU A 72 -22.32 -0.56 -13.29
N GLY A 73 -22.50 -0.09 -12.05
CA GLY A 73 -23.60 -0.48 -11.17
C GLY A 73 -23.37 -1.86 -10.54
N ASP A 74 -24.45 -2.53 -10.14
CA ASP A 74 -24.36 -3.80 -9.39
C ASP A 74 -23.71 -4.90 -10.24
N VAL A 75 -22.47 -5.24 -9.89
CA VAL A 75 -21.68 -6.26 -10.60
C VAL A 75 -22.22 -7.64 -10.26
N VAL A 76 -22.48 -8.43 -11.29
CA VAL A 76 -23.06 -9.79 -11.18
C VAL A 76 -22.13 -10.87 -11.70
N TYR A 77 -21.07 -10.50 -12.42
CA TYR A 77 -20.10 -11.43 -12.96
C TYR A 77 -18.70 -10.79 -13.04
N ALA A 78 -17.69 -11.61 -12.76
CA ALA A 78 -16.28 -11.24 -12.91
C ALA A 78 -15.51 -12.40 -13.54
N GLN A 79 -14.84 -12.12 -14.66
CA GLN A 79 -13.88 -13.02 -15.30
C GLN A 79 -12.47 -12.46 -15.09
N LEU A 80 -11.69 -13.13 -14.25
CA LEU A 80 -10.34 -12.70 -13.88
C LEU A 80 -9.29 -13.49 -14.67
N PRO A 81 -8.08 -12.94 -14.88
CA PRO A 81 -7.02 -13.70 -15.53
C PRO A 81 -6.60 -14.89 -14.67
N ASP A 82 -6.31 -16.02 -15.31
CA ASP A 82 -5.82 -17.20 -14.62
C ASP A 82 -4.39 -16.98 -14.10
N VAL A 83 -4.08 -17.65 -12.98
CA VAL A 83 -2.71 -17.73 -12.48
C VAL A 83 -1.79 -18.28 -13.56
N ASP A 84 -0.55 -17.80 -13.58
CA ASP A 84 0.47 -18.04 -14.60
C ASP A 84 0.27 -17.34 -15.95
N THR A 85 -0.84 -16.63 -16.16
CA THR A 85 -1.03 -15.80 -17.36
C THR A 85 0.00 -14.67 -17.41
N VAL A 86 0.61 -14.46 -18.57
CA VAL A 86 1.48 -13.30 -18.83
C VAL A 86 0.63 -12.17 -19.41
N VAL A 87 0.62 -11.02 -18.74
CA VAL A 87 -0.10 -9.81 -19.15
C VAL A 87 0.89 -8.69 -19.47
N LYS A 88 0.56 -7.81 -20.41
CA LYS A 88 1.32 -6.57 -20.66
C LYS A 88 0.51 -5.36 -20.23
N GLN A 89 1.21 -4.27 -19.92
CA GLN A 89 0.55 -3.00 -19.63
C GLN A 89 -0.39 -2.62 -20.80
N LYS A 90 -1.64 -2.32 -20.46
CA LYS A 90 -2.76 -2.01 -21.37
C LYS A 90 -3.29 -3.19 -22.18
N ASP A 91 -2.86 -4.42 -21.94
CA ASP A 91 -3.52 -5.59 -22.51
C ASP A 91 -4.80 -5.88 -21.72
N GLU A 92 -5.86 -6.25 -22.44
CA GLU A 92 -7.07 -6.84 -21.88
C GLU A 92 -6.72 -8.18 -21.23
N CYS A 93 -7.20 -8.40 -20.00
CA CYS A 93 -6.91 -9.61 -19.24
C CYS A 93 -8.13 -10.20 -18.51
N GLY A 94 -9.32 -9.60 -18.65
CA GLY A 94 -10.53 -10.05 -18.00
C GLY A 94 -11.72 -9.18 -18.34
N ALA A 95 -12.86 -9.44 -17.70
CA ALA A 95 -14.09 -8.66 -17.88
C ALA A 95 -14.94 -8.62 -16.61
N LEU A 96 -15.69 -7.54 -16.43
CA LEU A 96 -16.72 -7.39 -15.40
C LEU A 96 -18.06 -7.13 -16.08
N GLU A 97 -19.12 -7.74 -15.57
CA GLU A 97 -20.48 -7.51 -16.07
C GLU A 97 -21.43 -7.17 -14.91
N SER A 98 -22.32 -6.22 -15.20
CA SER A 98 -23.46 -5.84 -14.37
C SER A 98 -24.75 -6.09 -15.14
N VAL A 99 -25.90 -5.82 -14.51
CA VAL A 99 -27.20 -5.83 -15.20
C VAL A 99 -27.33 -4.69 -16.23
N LYS A 100 -26.45 -3.68 -16.16
CA LYS A 100 -26.54 -2.44 -16.96
C LYS A 100 -25.45 -2.32 -18.02
N ALA A 101 -24.28 -2.87 -17.77
CA ALA A 101 -23.08 -2.66 -18.59
C ALA A 101 -22.13 -3.85 -18.46
N ALA A 102 -21.19 -3.92 -19.40
CA ALA A 102 -20.00 -4.76 -19.32
C ALA A 102 -18.78 -3.88 -19.57
N SER A 103 -17.65 -4.22 -18.94
CA SER A 103 -16.37 -3.57 -19.18
C SER A 103 -15.26 -4.60 -19.16
N GLU A 104 -14.35 -4.49 -20.12
CA GLU A 104 -13.09 -5.22 -20.09
C GLU A 104 -12.19 -4.68 -18.97
N ILE A 105 -11.32 -5.55 -18.45
CA ILE A 105 -10.27 -5.22 -17.48
C ILE A 105 -8.95 -5.15 -18.22
N TYR A 106 -8.22 -4.04 -18.07
CA TYR A 106 -6.88 -3.89 -18.64
C TYR A 106 -5.81 -3.94 -17.56
N SER A 107 -4.69 -4.62 -17.84
CA SER A 107 -3.59 -4.68 -16.87
C SER A 107 -2.86 -3.33 -16.76
N PRO A 108 -2.69 -2.75 -15.57
CA PRO A 108 -1.97 -1.49 -15.39
C PRO A 108 -0.45 -1.63 -15.61
N VAL A 109 0.08 -2.84 -15.48
CA VAL A 109 1.52 -3.15 -15.56
C VAL A 109 1.76 -4.49 -16.27
N SER A 110 2.95 -4.68 -16.82
CA SER A 110 3.36 -5.94 -17.44
C SER A 110 3.91 -6.92 -16.41
N GLY A 111 3.53 -8.19 -16.51
CA GLY A 111 4.02 -9.21 -15.59
C GLY A 111 3.32 -10.56 -15.70
N LYS A 112 3.50 -11.37 -14.67
CA LYS A 112 2.87 -12.69 -14.56
C LYS A 112 1.84 -12.69 -13.45
N VAL A 113 0.62 -13.15 -13.71
CA VAL A 113 -0.42 -13.27 -12.68
C VAL A 113 -0.01 -14.36 -11.70
N VAL A 114 0.04 -14.01 -10.42
CA VAL A 114 0.44 -14.92 -9.33
C VAL A 114 -0.72 -15.31 -8.43
N GLU A 115 -1.81 -14.54 -8.44
CA GLU A 115 -2.99 -14.79 -7.62
C GLU A 115 -4.21 -14.13 -8.27
N LYS A 116 -5.37 -14.78 -8.20
CA LYS A 116 -6.67 -14.18 -8.53
C LYS A 116 -7.59 -14.26 -7.33
N ASN A 117 -8.47 -13.27 -7.17
CA ASN A 117 -9.40 -13.21 -6.06
C ASN A 117 -10.64 -14.07 -6.35
N VAL A 118 -10.56 -15.35 -5.99
CA VAL A 118 -11.68 -16.30 -6.14
C VAL A 118 -12.93 -15.86 -5.36
N GLU A 119 -12.78 -15.12 -4.26
CA GLU A 119 -13.93 -14.60 -3.52
C GLU A 119 -14.72 -13.57 -4.35
N VAL A 120 -14.06 -12.82 -5.23
CA VAL A 120 -14.74 -11.89 -6.15
C VAL A 120 -15.42 -12.65 -7.29
N GLU A 121 -14.83 -13.74 -7.79
CA GLU A 121 -15.52 -14.60 -8.79
C GLU A 121 -16.79 -15.22 -8.20
N ASP A 122 -16.75 -15.65 -6.94
CA ASP A 122 -17.89 -16.25 -6.22
C ASP A 122 -18.90 -15.20 -5.73
N ALA A 123 -18.45 -14.00 -5.35
CA ALA A 123 -19.26 -12.90 -4.84
C ALA A 123 -18.86 -11.55 -5.48
N PRO A 124 -19.29 -11.28 -6.73
CA PRO A 124 -18.87 -10.07 -7.47
C PRO A 124 -19.27 -8.74 -6.81
N SER A 125 -20.28 -8.73 -5.93
CA SER A 125 -20.70 -7.55 -5.17
C SER A 125 -19.64 -7.01 -4.19
N LEU A 126 -18.57 -7.76 -3.93
CA LEU A 126 -17.39 -7.26 -3.23
C LEU A 126 -16.72 -6.10 -3.97
N ILE A 127 -16.79 -6.08 -5.30
CA ILE A 127 -16.30 -4.98 -6.12
C ILE A 127 -17.07 -3.70 -5.78
N ASN A 128 -18.40 -3.76 -5.70
CA ASN A 128 -19.22 -2.59 -5.37
C ASN A 128 -19.04 -2.10 -3.93
N SER A 129 -18.91 -3.02 -2.97
CA SER A 129 -18.88 -2.69 -1.54
C SER A 129 -17.48 -2.40 -0.99
N SER A 130 -16.42 -2.88 -1.65
CA SER A 130 -15.05 -2.85 -1.12
C SER A 130 -13.99 -2.83 -2.24
N CYS A 131 -14.20 -2.04 -3.29
CA CYS A 131 -13.34 -1.95 -4.49
C CYS A 131 -11.84 -1.76 -4.21
N TYR A 132 -11.50 -1.16 -3.05
CA TYR A 132 -10.13 -0.83 -2.63
C TYR A 132 -9.54 -1.75 -1.57
N ASP A 133 -10.30 -2.73 -1.09
CA ASP A 133 -9.88 -3.59 0.01
C ASP A 133 -10.17 -5.06 -0.33
N LYS A 134 -11.42 -5.54 -0.17
CA LYS A 134 -11.79 -6.94 -0.45
C LYS A 134 -12.09 -7.21 -1.93
N GLY A 135 -12.38 -6.17 -2.70
CA GLY A 135 -12.72 -6.21 -4.13
C GLY A 135 -11.52 -6.09 -5.06
N TRP A 136 -10.30 -6.35 -4.59
CA TRP A 136 -9.14 -6.52 -5.48
C TRP A 136 -9.38 -7.70 -6.43
N LEU A 137 -8.84 -7.64 -7.64
CA LEU A 137 -9.14 -8.58 -8.71
C LEU A 137 -8.03 -9.64 -8.84
N PHE A 138 -6.80 -9.21 -9.09
CA PHE A 138 -5.67 -10.12 -9.26
C PHE A 138 -4.37 -9.49 -8.75
N LYS A 139 -3.35 -10.33 -8.55
CA LYS A 139 -2.00 -9.92 -8.24
C LYS A 139 -1.07 -10.30 -9.38
N VAL A 140 -0.18 -9.38 -9.73
CA VAL A 140 0.79 -9.55 -10.80
C VAL A 140 2.20 -9.38 -10.23
N GLU A 141 3.10 -10.30 -10.54
CA GLU A 141 4.53 -10.11 -10.34
C GLU A 141 5.07 -9.24 -11.48
N LEU A 142 5.54 -8.04 -11.15
CA LEU A 142 5.95 -7.05 -12.14
C LEU A 142 7.21 -7.52 -12.88
N SER A 143 7.14 -7.50 -14.20
CA SER A 143 8.30 -7.70 -15.08
C SER A 143 9.05 -6.39 -15.38
N ASN A 144 8.39 -5.24 -15.21
CA ASN A 144 8.94 -3.92 -15.50
C ASN A 144 8.43 -2.85 -14.52
N ASN A 145 9.20 -2.59 -13.46
CA ASN A 145 8.88 -1.57 -12.45
C ASN A 145 8.86 -0.13 -12.97
N SER A 146 9.40 0.16 -14.16
CA SER A 146 9.38 1.52 -14.71
C SER A 146 8.00 1.96 -15.23
N GLU A 147 7.12 1.00 -15.53
CA GLU A 147 5.76 1.25 -16.03
C GLU A 147 4.86 1.94 -15.00
N VAL A 148 5.09 1.63 -13.73
CA VAL A 148 4.41 2.21 -12.57
C VAL A 148 4.53 3.74 -12.55
N LYS A 149 5.68 4.29 -13.00
CA LYS A 149 5.94 5.73 -13.02
C LYS A 149 5.10 6.51 -14.04
N LYS A 150 4.42 5.81 -14.95
CA LYS A 150 3.54 6.41 -15.97
C LYS A 150 2.09 6.49 -15.51
N LEU A 151 1.77 5.86 -14.38
CA LEU A 151 0.43 5.83 -13.82
C LEU A 151 0.16 7.11 -13.02
N MET A 152 -1.11 7.39 -12.79
CA MET A 152 -1.55 8.56 -12.06
C MET A 152 -1.52 8.30 -10.56
N THR A 153 -1.03 9.26 -9.79
CA THR A 153 -1.28 9.28 -8.34
C THR A 153 -2.77 9.53 -8.06
N GLU A 154 -3.21 9.29 -6.82
CA GLU A 154 -4.58 9.60 -6.38
C GLU A 154 -4.98 11.05 -6.70
N ASP A 155 -4.08 12.01 -6.47
CA ASP A 155 -4.34 13.43 -6.75
C ASP A 155 -4.49 13.72 -8.25
N GLN A 156 -3.65 13.09 -9.08
CA GLN A 156 -3.74 13.21 -10.53
C GLN A 156 -5.02 12.56 -11.06
N TYR A 157 -5.40 11.40 -10.53
CA TYR A 157 -6.62 10.70 -10.90
C TYR A 157 -7.87 11.50 -10.52
N ARG A 158 -7.89 12.12 -9.34
CA ARG A 158 -8.98 13.01 -8.92
C ARG A 158 -9.14 14.22 -9.85
N GLU A 159 -8.03 14.79 -10.32
CA GLU A 159 -8.10 15.88 -11.32
C GLU A 159 -8.59 15.36 -12.67
N PHE A 160 -8.12 14.19 -13.10
CA PHE A 160 -8.60 13.51 -14.31
C PHE A 160 -10.12 13.29 -14.28
N LEU A 161 -10.68 12.82 -13.16
CA LEU A 161 -12.13 12.57 -13.05
C LEU A 161 -12.97 13.84 -13.26
N LYS A 162 -12.53 15.00 -12.77
CA LYS A 162 -13.24 16.27 -13.02
C LYS A 162 -13.35 16.59 -14.51
N THR A 163 -12.35 16.22 -15.30
CA THR A 163 -12.38 16.42 -16.75
C THR A 163 -13.38 15.50 -17.46
N GLN A 164 -13.69 14.34 -16.87
CA GLN A 164 -14.64 13.36 -17.42
C GLN A 164 -16.11 13.74 -17.12
N GLU A 165 -16.37 14.39 -15.99
CA GLU A 165 -17.74 14.82 -15.60
C GLU A 165 -18.27 16.02 -16.42
N THR A 166 -17.40 16.73 -17.15
CA THR A 166 -17.76 18.00 -17.82
C THR A 166 -18.23 17.81 -19.27
N HIS A 167 -18.52 16.58 -19.69
CA HIS A 167 -18.97 16.25 -21.06
C HIS A 167 -20.30 15.50 -21.04
#